data_AF-A0A839BLS4-F1
#
_entry.id   AF-A0A839BLS4-F1
#
_cell.length_a   1.000
_cell.length_b   1.000
_cell.length_c   1.000
_cell.angle_alpha   90.00
_cell.angle_beta   90.00
_cell.angle_gamma   90.00
#
_symmetry.space_group_name_H-M   'P 1'
#
loop_
_entity.id
_entity.type
_entity.pdbx_description
1 polymer ?
#
loop_
_entity_poly.entity_id
_entity_poly.type
_entity_poly.pdbx_seq_one_letter_code
_entity_poly.pdbx_strand_id
1 'polypeptide(L)'
;MKVRDIAPYGVRMPAELKEKIAEIAKANGRSMNAEIVMAIEAWVSYHERKEGVDTTNINMPMTKDEMRMLVDNVKEAVVTQLVKKYKFVPKE
;
A
#
# COMPACT_ATOMS: atom_id res chain seq x y z
N MET A 1 -15.01 25.26 16.87
CA MET A 1 -14.04 24.43 16.13
C MET A 1 -13.50 25.28 14.98
N LYS A 2 -12.25 25.74 15.07
CA LYS A 2 -11.66 26.61 14.04
C LYS A 2 -11.37 25.72 12.82
N VAL A 3 -12.27 25.74 11.85
CA VAL A 3 -12.01 25.17 10.52
C VAL A 3 -10.74 25.85 10.05
N ARG A 4 -9.65 25.10 9.87
CA ARG A 4 -8.38 25.65 9.41
C ARG A 4 -8.68 26.26 8.04
N ASP A 5 -8.40 27.56 7.86
CA ASP A 5 -8.43 28.22 6.56
C ASP A 5 -7.32 27.62 5.68
N ILE A 6 -7.58 26.44 5.14
CA ILE A 6 -6.72 25.81 4.15
C ILE A 6 -7.05 26.54 2.85
N ALA A 7 -6.16 27.43 2.42
CA ALA A 7 -6.30 28.11 1.14
C ALA A 7 -6.44 27.04 0.03
N PRO A 8 -7.42 27.17 -0.88
CA PRO A 8 -7.62 26.19 -1.95
C PRO A 8 -6.36 26.15 -2.83
N TYR A 9 -5.73 24.97 -2.89
CA TYR A 9 -4.58 24.75 -3.75
C TYR A 9 -5.05 24.51 -5.19
N GLY A 10 -4.69 25.40 -6.11
CA GLY A 10 -5.07 25.31 -7.52
C GLY A 10 -4.18 24.36 -8.30
N VAL A 11 -4.64 23.13 -8.54
CA VAL A 11 -3.93 22.16 -9.40
C VAL A 11 -4.39 22.30 -10.85
N ARG A 12 -3.45 22.47 -11.79
CA ARG A 12 -3.74 22.40 -13.23
C ARG A 12 -3.79 20.94 -13.66
N MET A 13 -4.97 20.46 -14.08
CA MET A 13 -5.18 19.08 -14.52
C MET A 13 -5.79 19.05 -15.94
N PRO A 14 -5.37 18.11 -16.80
CA PRO A 14 -6.07 17.81 -18.04
C PRO A 14 -7.54 17.47 -17.79
N ALA A 15 -8.43 17.86 -18.71
CA ALA A 15 -9.88 17.66 -18.55
C ALA A 15 -10.25 16.18 -18.35
N GLU A 16 -9.68 15.30 -19.17
CA GLU A 16 -9.91 13.86 -19.10
C GLU A 16 -9.49 13.25 -17.75
N LEU A 17 -8.37 13.71 -17.19
CA LEU A 17 -7.90 13.25 -15.89
C LEU A 17 -8.86 13.68 -14.78
N LYS A 18 -9.34 14.93 -14.83
CA LYS A 18 -10.29 15.47 -13.87
C LYS A 18 -11.61 14.68 -13.90
N GLU A 19 -12.11 14.32 -15.08
CA GLU A 19 -13.32 13.52 -15.24
C GLU A 19 -13.16 12.12 -14.64
N LYS A 20 -12.05 11.43 -14.93
CA LYS A 20 -11.75 10.10 -14.36
C LYS A 20 -11.70 10.13 -12.83
N ILE A 21 -11.04 11.15 -12.26
CA ILE A 21 -10.98 11.31 -10.79
C ILE A 21 -12.38 11.57 -10.21
N ALA A 22 -13.23 12.33 -10.91
CA ALA A 22 -14.62 12.57 -10.48
C ALA A 22 -15.42 11.26 -10.38
N GLU A 23 -15.29 10.40 -11.38
CA GLU A 23 -15.98 9.10 -11.43
C GLU A 23 -15.51 8.18 -10.31
N ILE A 24 -14.18 8.08 -10.10
CA ILE A 24 -13.59 7.28 -9.02
C ILE A 24 -14.05 7.79 -7.65
N ALA A 25 -14.01 9.11 -7.43
CA ALA A 25 -14.45 9.71 -6.17
C ALA A 25 -15.94 9.41 -5.89
N LYS A 26 -16.79 9.51 -6.93
CA LYS A 26 -18.21 9.17 -6.82
C LYS A 26 -18.42 7.69 -6.49
N ALA A 27 -17.70 6.79 -7.15
CA ALA A 27 -17.77 5.35 -6.88
C ALA A 27 -17.32 5.02 -5.45
N ASN A 28 -16.33 5.76 -4.92
CA ASN A 28 -15.81 5.60 -3.57
C ASN A 28 -16.62 6.33 -2.49
N GLY A 29 -17.68 7.06 -2.85
CA GLY A 29 -18.48 7.85 -1.92
C GLY A 29 -17.71 9.02 -1.27
N ARG A 30 -16.70 9.55 -1.97
CA ARG A 30 -15.81 10.63 -1.49
C ARG A 30 -15.97 11.89 -2.34
N SER A 31 -15.59 13.04 -1.77
CA SER A 31 -15.41 14.24 -2.59
C SER A 31 -14.20 14.06 -3.51
N MET A 32 -14.23 14.70 -4.67
CA MET A 32 -13.09 14.72 -5.60
C MET A 32 -11.79 15.15 -4.89
N ASN A 33 -11.87 16.16 -4.02
CA ASN A 33 -10.72 16.62 -3.26
C ASN A 33 -10.19 15.55 -2.29
N ALA A 34 -11.07 14.83 -1.59
CA ALA A 34 -10.66 13.76 -0.68
C ALA A 34 -9.99 12.60 -1.44
N GLU A 35 -10.46 12.28 -2.63
CA GLU A 35 -9.86 11.26 -3.49
C GLU A 35 -8.47 11.69 -3.99
N ILE A 36 -8.32 12.95 -4.40
CA ILE A 36 -7.02 13.52 -4.82
C ILE A 36 -6.02 13.48 -3.66
N VAL A 37 -6.43 13.90 -2.46
CA VAL A 37 -5.55 13.86 -1.28
C VAL A 37 -5.11 12.43 -0.98
N MET A 38 -6.05 11.47 -0.95
CA MET A 38 -5.72 10.07 -0.70
C MET A 38 -4.73 9.50 -1.72
N ALA A 39 -4.91 9.82 -3.00
CA ALA A 39 -4.01 9.37 -4.06
C ALA A 39 -2.61 9.98 -3.93
N ILE A 40 -2.51 11.28 -3.60
CA ILE A 40 -1.23 11.96 -3.38
C ILE A 40 -0.52 11.40 -2.15
N GLU A 41 -1.22 11.22 -1.02
CA GLU A 41 -0.67 10.62 0.20
C GLU A 41 -0.11 9.22 -0.08
N ALA A 42 -0.89 8.37 -0.78
CA ALA A 42 -0.45 7.03 -1.14
C ALA A 42 0.80 7.06 -2.06
N TRP A 43 0.86 8.00 -3.01
CA TRP A 43 2.01 8.17 -3.89
C TRP A 43 3.25 8.64 -3.13
N VAL A 44 3.11 9.60 -2.21
CA VAL A 44 4.20 10.09 -1.35
C VAL A 44 4.71 8.95 -0.47
N SER A 45 3.84 8.25 0.26
CA SER A 45 4.24 7.12 1.12
C SER A 45 4.90 5.98 0.33
N TYR A 46 4.51 5.76 -0.93
CA TYR A 46 5.19 4.78 -1.79
C TYR A 46 6.63 5.19 -2.10
N HIS A 47 6.90 6.48 -2.31
CA HIS A 47 8.24 6.99 -2.64
C HIS A 47 9.12 7.21 -1.40
N GLU A 48 8.54 7.58 -0.26
CA GLU A 48 9.25 7.62 1.03
C GLU A 48 9.79 6.23 1.45
N ARG A 49 9.06 5.16 1.10
CA ARG A 49 9.54 3.77 1.29
C ARG A 49 10.70 3.39 0.37
N LYS A 50 10.89 4.08 -0.77
CA LYS A 50 11.99 3.79 -1.70
C LYS A 50 13.27 4.57 -1.39
N GLU A 51 13.17 5.72 -0.72
CA GLU A 51 14.28 6.61 -0.37
C GLU A 51 14.81 6.39 1.06
N GLY A 52 14.79 5.15 1.56
CA GLY A 52 15.64 4.76 2.71
C GLY A 52 15.10 5.05 4.11
N VAL A 53 13.79 4.98 4.34
CA VAL A 53 13.28 4.74 5.71
C VAL A 53 13.18 3.23 5.92
N ASP A 54 14.11 2.70 6.70
CA ASP A 54 14.06 1.37 7.28
C ASP A 54 12.83 1.24 8.19
N THR A 55 11.66 0.97 7.60
CA THR A 55 10.44 0.62 8.36
C THR A 55 10.50 -0.80 8.92
N THR A 56 11.65 -1.49 8.90
CA THR A 56 11.70 -2.91 9.26
C THR A 56 11.90 -3.20 10.74
N ASN A 57 12.20 -2.19 11.58
CA ASN A 57 12.36 -2.43 13.01
C ASN A 57 11.14 -1.96 13.82
N ILE A 58 9.98 -2.59 13.57
CA ILE A 58 8.93 -2.66 14.60
C ILE A 58 9.38 -3.72 15.60
N ASN A 59 9.77 -3.30 16.80
CA ASN A 59 10.12 -4.24 17.86
C ASN A 59 8.83 -4.91 18.35
N MET A 60 8.46 -6.02 17.72
CA MET A 60 7.30 -6.83 18.12
C MET A 60 7.74 -7.84 19.17
N PRO A 61 7.33 -7.71 20.45
CA PRO A 61 7.65 -8.71 21.45
C PRO A 61 6.93 -10.01 21.09
N MET A 62 7.71 -11.05 20.79
CA MET A 62 7.24 -12.40 20.54
C MET A 62 8.11 -13.37 21.31
N THR A 63 7.51 -14.47 21.76
CA THR A 63 8.22 -15.60 22.34
C THR A 63 8.92 -16.43 21.26
N LYS A 64 9.86 -17.31 21.67
CA LYS A 64 10.54 -18.23 20.74
C LYS A 64 9.57 -19.14 19.98
N ASP A 65 8.48 -19.55 20.63
CA ASP A 65 7.48 -20.45 20.05
C ASP A 65 6.64 -19.72 19.00
N GLU A 66 6.20 -18.49 19.29
CA GLU A 66 5.48 -17.65 18.32
C GLU A 66 6.34 -17.32 17.09
N MET A 67 7.65 -17.09 17.30
CA MET A 67 8.60 -16.88 16.20
C MET A 67 8.73 -18.13 15.33
N ARG A 68 8.76 -19.32 15.94
CA ARG A 68 8.83 -20.60 15.21
C ARG A 68 7.57 -20.85 14.40
N MET A 69 6.40 -20.63 14.98
CA MET A 69 5.11 -20.77 14.27
C MET A 69 5.02 -19.82 13.08
N LEU A 70 5.48 -18.58 13.21
CA LEU A 70 5.52 -17.63 12.12
C LEU A 70 6.39 -18.13 10.97
N VAL A 71 7.60 -18.61 11.27
CA VAL A 71 8.53 -19.15 10.27
C VAL A 71 7.94 -20.36 9.55
N ASP A 72 7.29 -21.26 10.27
CA ASP A 72 6.69 -22.47 9.69
C ASP A 72 5.53 -22.11 8.75
N ASN A 73 4.65 -21.20 9.17
CA ASN A 73 3.55 -20.70 8.33
C ASN A 73 4.04 -19.98 7.07
N VAL A 74 5.09 -19.16 7.17
CA VAL A 74 5.68 -18.47 6.02
C VAL A 74 6.30 -19.47 5.04
N LYS A 75 7.05 -20.47 5.54
CA LYS A 75 7.63 -21.53 4.69
C LYS A 75 6.54 -22.28 3.93
N GLU A 76 5.47 -22.69 4.61
CA GLU A 76 4.37 -23.42 3.98
C GLU A 76 3.67 -22.59 2.89
N ALA A 77 3.39 -21.32 3.18
CA ALA A 77 2.76 -20.41 2.23
C ALA A 77 3.65 -20.20 0.98
N VAL A 78 4.94 -19.96 1.18
CA VAL A 78 5.90 -19.74 0.08
C VAL A 78 6.07 -21.01 -0.76
N VAL A 79 6.27 -22.17 -0.13
CA VAL A 79 6.41 -23.45 -0.85
C VAL A 79 5.15 -23.74 -1.67
N THR A 80 3.96 -23.53 -1.09
CA THR A 80 2.69 -23.72 -1.80
C THR A 80 2.60 -22.84 -3.04
N GLN A 81 2.99 -21.57 -2.94
CA GLN A 81 3.01 -20.66 -4.09
C GLN A 81 4.03 -21.08 -5.14
N LEU A 82 5.22 -21.53 -4.73
CA LEU A 82 6.26 -21.97 -5.64
C LEU A 82 5.83 -23.24 -6.40
N VAL A 83 5.24 -24.23 -5.73
CA VAL A 83 4.74 -25.47 -6.36
C VAL A 83 3.59 -25.18 -7.33
N LYS A 84 2.74 -24.19 -7.03
CA LYS A 84 1.72 -23.73 -7.98
C LYS A 84 2.32 -23.06 -9.22
N LYS A 85 3.39 -22.27 -9.05
CA LYS A 85 4.00 -21.48 -10.13
C LYS A 85 4.98 -22.28 -10.99
N TYR A 86 5.67 -23.25 -10.41
CA TYR A 86 6.76 -23.99 -11.07
C TYR A 86 6.54 -25.49 -10.94
N LYS A 87 6.79 -26.22 -12.04
CA LYS A 87 6.93 -27.67 -11.99
C LYS A 87 8.33 -28.01 -11.50
N PHE A 88 8.43 -28.57 -10.30
CA PHE A 88 9.69 -29.09 -9.77
C PHE A 88 9.95 -30.46 -10.38
N VAL A 89 11.06 -30.58 -11.12
CA VAL A 89 11.54 -31.86 -11.64
C VAL A 89 12.74 -32.26 -10.77
N PRO A 90 12.76 -33.47 -10.19
CA PRO A 90 13.92 -33.95 -9.45
C PRO A 90 15.15 -33.94 -10.35
N LYS A 91 16.28 -33.47 -9.80
CA LYS A 91 17.57 -33.60 -10.48
C LYS A 91 18.11 -34.99 -10.13
N GLU A 92 18.37 -35.81 -11.16
CA GLU A 92 19.08 -37.09 -11.04
C GLU A 92 20.47 -36.93 -10.40
#